data_AF-A0A9E4UM17-F1
#
_entry.id   AF-A0A9E4UM17-F1
#
_cell.length_a   1.000
_cell.length_b   1.000
_cell.length_c   1.000
_cell.angle_alpha   90.00
_cell.angle_beta   90.00
_cell.angle_gamma   90.00
#
_symmetry.space_group_name_H-M   'P 1'
#
loop_
_entity.id
_entity.type
_entity.pdbx_description
1 polymer ?
#
loop_
_entity_poly.entity_id
_entity_poly.type
_entity_poly.pdbx_seq_one_letter_code
_entity_poly.pdbx_strand_id
1 'polypeptide(L)'
;RANLMSTLDLSEVQSQAILDMQLRRLAALERERLEKEHEDLVAKITELEALLASPELVMAEIKQETQALKKSFNNPRRTVIHDAELADQTDESFIPHEDAIITLSQKGYVKRVPSDTFRTQHRGGKGVLGMRTREDDAVMDLVVVDTHDTLFFFTNRGRVYPLKAYQIHGDSTRTSRGVLLANLLPLDRGEAIQAMLIIDNPRDEYPLLLATKKGEIKSLKTGELTRIRPSGLIVFDLEQGDELVSVAQVGEAKDVIMVTEHGQAIKFPITGLTPRSRTAGGVRGIRLLNKDQVVAMSTVTPNSHLLIVSVHGYGKSTPLASYPRHARGGQGVRTFRTSDKAGKVAAARVVQEGPGQLILIISAKAQVVRITLEDVRVTGRNTQGVIVWRDREPDDFVASIACFQESDTQSNGDEASNGNGRTNGKNGASATKDDDAEPNETSAK
;
A
#
# COMPACT_ATOMS: atom_id res chain seq x y z
N ARG A 1 28.04 -19.51 -100.78
CA ARG A 1 27.44 -18.56 -99.80
C ARG A 1 26.27 -17.78 -100.41
N ALA A 2 26.49 -16.85 -101.36
CA ALA A 2 25.41 -16.05 -101.96
C ALA A 2 24.25 -16.87 -102.57
N ASN A 3 24.56 -17.95 -103.29
CA ASN A 3 23.54 -18.84 -103.87
C ASN A 3 22.71 -19.61 -102.82
N LEU A 4 23.28 -19.95 -101.66
CA LEU A 4 22.55 -20.64 -100.58
C LEU A 4 21.54 -19.68 -99.93
N MET A 5 21.95 -18.42 -99.73
CA MET A 5 21.09 -17.37 -99.19
C MET A 5 19.89 -17.08 -100.09
N SER A 6 20.10 -16.97 -101.41
CA SER A 6 19.04 -16.62 -102.36
C SER A 6 18.04 -17.75 -102.66
N THR A 7 18.40 -19.00 -102.39
CA THR A 7 17.59 -20.18 -102.77
C THR A 7 16.76 -20.73 -101.61
N LEU A 8 17.24 -20.56 -100.37
CA LEU A 8 16.64 -21.14 -99.17
C LEU A 8 16.24 -20.07 -98.12
N ASP A 9 16.26 -18.78 -98.51
CA ASP A 9 15.97 -17.63 -97.64
C ASP A 9 16.73 -17.66 -96.30
N LEU A 10 18.00 -18.09 -96.34
CA LEU A 10 18.84 -18.24 -95.15
C LEU A 10 19.59 -16.95 -94.81
N SER A 11 19.78 -16.72 -93.51
CA SER A 11 20.64 -15.64 -93.04
C SER A 11 22.12 -15.89 -93.39
N GLU A 12 22.90 -14.82 -93.37
CA GLU A 12 24.34 -14.89 -93.62
C GLU A 12 25.06 -15.84 -92.62
N VAL A 13 24.61 -15.85 -91.36
CA VAL A 13 25.12 -16.71 -90.29
C VAL A 13 24.74 -18.17 -90.50
N GLN A 14 23.46 -18.44 -90.83
CA GLN A 14 22.98 -19.79 -91.13
C GLN A 14 23.71 -20.38 -92.34
N SER A 15 23.92 -19.57 -93.37
CA SER A 15 24.62 -19.98 -94.59
C SER A 15 26.10 -20.29 -94.35
N GLN A 16 26.75 -19.56 -93.45
CA GLN A 16 28.13 -19.84 -93.04
C GLN A 16 28.21 -21.14 -92.21
N ALA A 17 27.28 -21.33 -91.27
CA ALA A 17 27.22 -22.55 -90.45
C ALA A 17 27.03 -23.83 -91.27
N ILE A 18 26.28 -23.77 -92.38
CA ILE A 18 26.15 -24.89 -93.33
C ILE A 18 27.47 -25.17 -94.06
N LEU A 19 28.19 -24.13 -94.48
CA LEU A 19 29.48 -24.28 -95.16
C LEU A 19 30.56 -24.85 -94.24
N ASP A 20 30.51 -24.51 -92.96
CA ASP A 20 31.43 -25.00 -91.94
C ASP A 20 31.06 -26.40 -91.41
N MET A 21 29.98 -27.01 -91.94
CA MET A 21 29.52 -28.32 -91.53
C MET A 21 30.47 -29.43 -92.02
N GLN A 22 30.90 -30.29 -91.10
CA GLN A 22 31.75 -31.43 -91.42
C GLN A 22 30.90 -32.64 -91.86
N LEU A 23 31.35 -33.39 -92.88
CA LEU A 23 30.61 -34.54 -93.45
C LEU A 23 30.17 -35.59 -92.43
N ARG A 24 30.92 -35.77 -91.32
CA ARG A 24 30.54 -36.67 -90.21
C ARG A 24 29.23 -36.32 -89.53
N ARG A 25 28.80 -35.05 -89.59
CA ARG A 25 27.53 -34.57 -89.00
C ARG A 25 26.29 -34.99 -89.78
N LEU A 26 26.46 -35.57 -90.97
CA LEU A 26 25.38 -36.11 -91.78
C LEU A 26 25.01 -37.57 -91.41
N ALA A 27 25.72 -38.17 -90.44
CA ALA A 27 25.39 -39.48 -89.91
C ALA A 27 24.03 -39.47 -89.21
N ALA A 28 23.25 -40.55 -89.33
CA ALA A 28 21.91 -40.65 -88.76
C ALA A 28 21.87 -40.39 -87.24
N LEU A 29 22.91 -40.82 -86.51
CA LEU A 29 23.01 -40.61 -85.05
C LEU A 29 23.25 -39.15 -84.67
N GLU A 30 23.99 -38.39 -85.48
CA GLU A 30 24.18 -36.94 -85.27
C GLU A 30 22.91 -36.17 -85.61
N ARG A 31 22.16 -36.61 -86.61
CA ARG A 31 20.85 -36.04 -86.92
C ARG A 31 19.86 -36.26 -85.78
N GLU A 32 19.77 -37.49 -85.24
CA GLU A 32 18.90 -37.79 -84.10
C GLU A 32 19.30 -36.98 -82.86
N ARG A 33 20.60 -36.78 -82.62
CA ARG A 33 21.10 -35.92 -81.53
C ARG A 33 20.65 -34.47 -81.71
N LEU A 34 20.76 -33.91 -82.91
CA LEU A 34 20.35 -32.54 -83.21
C LEU A 34 18.83 -32.36 -83.14
N GLU A 35 18.06 -33.37 -83.58
CA GLU A 35 16.60 -33.36 -83.44
C GLU A 35 16.20 -33.35 -81.95
N LYS A 36 16.84 -34.17 -81.10
CA LYS A 36 16.63 -34.13 -79.64
C LYS A 36 17.04 -32.81 -79.01
N GLU A 37 18.23 -32.30 -79.35
CA GLU A 37 18.71 -31.01 -78.83
C GLU A 37 17.76 -29.86 -79.22
N HIS A 38 17.25 -29.88 -80.45
CA HIS A 38 16.25 -28.92 -80.90
C HIS A 38 14.94 -29.05 -80.11
N GLU A 39 14.44 -30.27 -79.90
CA GLU A 39 13.24 -30.51 -79.07
C GLU A 39 13.41 -30.01 -77.64
N ASP A 40 14.54 -30.31 -76.99
CA ASP A 40 14.87 -29.86 -75.64
C ASP A 40 14.97 -28.33 -75.55
N LEU A 41 15.61 -27.68 -76.53
CA LEU A 41 15.73 -26.22 -76.58
C LEU A 41 14.38 -25.55 -76.80
N VAL A 42 13.53 -26.07 -77.69
CA VAL A 42 12.18 -25.55 -77.93
C VAL A 42 11.32 -25.71 -76.66
N ALA A 43 11.41 -26.86 -75.98
CA ALA A 43 10.74 -27.07 -74.70
C ALA A 43 11.23 -26.06 -73.64
N LYS A 44 12.55 -25.82 -73.56
CA LYS A 44 13.12 -24.88 -72.60
C LYS A 44 12.72 -23.43 -72.88
N ILE A 45 12.70 -23.02 -74.15
CA ILE A 45 12.23 -21.69 -74.56
C ILE A 45 10.78 -21.51 -74.14
N THR A 46 9.91 -22.49 -74.42
CA THR A 46 8.49 -22.44 -74.07
C THR A 46 8.29 -22.32 -72.56
N GLU A 47 9.05 -23.06 -71.75
CA GLU A 47 9.02 -22.97 -70.29
C GLU A 47 9.44 -21.57 -69.79
N LEU A 48 10.56 -21.04 -70.31
CA LEU A 48 11.07 -19.74 -69.92
C LEU A 48 10.17 -18.58 -70.36
N GLU A 49 9.59 -18.65 -71.56
CA GLU A 49 8.62 -17.68 -72.04
C GLU A 49 7.33 -17.70 -71.21
N ALA A 50 6.84 -18.88 -70.84
CA ALA A 50 5.69 -19.02 -69.94
C ALA A 50 5.96 -18.41 -68.56
N LEU A 51 7.18 -18.64 -68.02
CA LEU A 51 7.62 -18.02 -66.76
C LEU A 51 7.67 -16.50 -66.88
N LEU A 52 8.30 -15.96 -67.94
CA LEU A 52 8.43 -14.51 -68.15
C LEU A 52 7.10 -13.80 -68.44
N ALA A 53 6.14 -14.51 -69.04
CA ALA A 53 4.82 -13.95 -69.37
C ALA A 53 3.91 -13.77 -68.14
N SER A 54 4.16 -14.50 -67.04
CA SER A 54 3.31 -14.47 -65.85
C SER A 54 4.07 -14.00 -64.60
N PRO A 55 3.75 -12.82 -64.05
CA PRO A 55 4.31 -12.35 -62.79
C PRO A 55 4.07 -13.30 -61.60
N GLU A 56 2.98 -14.07 -61.63
CA GLU A 56 2.64 -15.03 -60.58
C GLU A 56 3.61 -16.22 -60.56
N LEU A 57 4.00 -16.72 -61.74
CA LEU A 57 4.98 -17.82 -61.86
C LEU A 57 6.36 -17.36 -61.41
N VAL A 58 6.77 -16.13 -61.76
CA VAL A 58 8.03 -15.55 -61.27
C VAL A 58 8.02 -15.44 -59.75
N MET A 59 6.93 -14.97 -59.14
CA MET A 59 6.84 -14.87 -57.68
C MET A 59 6.86 -16.25 -57.00
N ALA A 60 6.27 -17.27 -57.64
CA ALA A 60 6.33 -18.65 -57.18
C ALA A 60 7.77 -19.18 -57.18
N GLU A 61 8.52 -18.94 -58.25
CA GLU A 61 9.94 -19.34 -58.35
C GLU A 61 10.80 -18.61 -57.30
N ILE A 62 10.63 -17.29 -57.15
CA ILE A 62 11.34 -16.51 -56.11
C ILE A 62 11.06 -17.06 -54.72
N LYS A 63 9.81 -17.45 -54.44
CA LYS A 63 9.43 -18.06 -53.16
C LYS A 63 10.11 -19.40 -52.95
N GLN A 64 10.20 -20.22 -54.00
CA GLN A 64 10.88 -21.52 -53.97
C GLN A 64 12.38 -21.34 -53.70
N GLU A 65 13.04 -20.44 -54.42
CA GLU A 65 14.46 -20.13 -54.25
C GLU A 65 14.76 -19.56 -52.86
N THR A 66 13.97 -18.59 -52.38
CA THR A 66 14.15 -18.01 -51.04
C THR A 66 13.92 -19.03 -49.92
N GLN A 67 13.00 -19.98 -50.09
CA GLN A 67 12.84 -21.10 -49.15
C GLN A 67 14.03 -22.05 -49.17
N ALA A 68 14.60 -22.35 -50.35
CA ALA A 68 15.80 -23.15 -50.48
C ALA A 68 17.02 -22.48 -49.81
N LEU A 69 17.17 -21.17 -49.97
CA LEU A 69 18.18 -20.36 -49.27
C LEU A 69 17.98 -20.39 -47.76
N LYS A 70 16.73 -20.19 -47.29
CA LYS A 70 16.41 -20.29 -45.86
C LYS A 70 16.77 -21.66 -45.30
N LYS A 71 16.54 -22.75 -46.03
CA LYS A 71 16.89 -24.12 -45.60
C LYS A 71 18.41 -24.35 -45.54
N SER A 72 19.14 -23.82 -46.51
CA SER A 72 20.59 -24.02 -46.63
C SER A 72 21.41 -23.16 -45.66
N PHE A 73 20.93 -21.95 -45.35
CA PHE A 73 21.66 -20.97 -44.56
C PHE A 73 20.93 -20.55 -43.27
N ASN A 74 20.09 -21.43 -42.72
CA ASN A 74 19.38 -21.15 -41.47
C ASN A 74 20.38 -21.02 -40.30
N ASN A 75 20.33 -19.91 -39.57
CA ASN A 75 21.04 -19.75 -38.31
C ASN A 75 20.04 -19.29 -37.24
N PRO A 76 19.85 -20.06 -36.15
CA PRO A 76 18.97 -19.63 -35.07
C PRO A 76 19.46 -18.31 -34.47
N ARG A 77 18.51 -17.47 -34.05
CA ARG A 77 18.84 -16.19 -33.41
C ARG A 77 19.66 -16.45 -32.14
N ARG A 78 20.87 -15.90 -32.10
CA ARG A 78 21.78 -16.04 -30.95
C ARG A 78 21.42 -15.13 -29.78
N THR A 79 20.73 -14.02 -30.06
CA THR A 79 20.32 -13.05 -29.05
C THR A 79 18.90 -13.34 -28.57
N VAL A 80 18.70 -13.23 -27.25
CA VAL A 80 17.37 -13.29 -26.62
C VAL A 80 16.94 -11.85 -26.35
N ILE A 81 15.76 -11.48 -26.83
CA ILE A 81 15.14 -10.21 -26.47
C ILE A 81 14.26 -10.51 -25.25
N HIS A 82 14.58 -9.90 -24.12
CA HIS A 82 13.73 -9.91 -22.94
C HIS A 82 12.79 -8.72 -23.03
N ASP A 83 11.48 -8.96 -22.93
CA ASP A 83 10.45 -7.89 -22.95
C ASP A 83 10.44 -7.05 -21.66
N ALA A 84 11.14 -7.49 -20.62
CA ALA A 84 11.27 -6.76 -19.37
C ALA A 84 12.40 -5.73 -19.47
N GLU A 85 12.07 -4.46 -19.28
CA GLU A 85 13.04 -3.40 -19.00
C GLU A 85 13.79 -3.75 -17.70
N LEU A 86 15.11 -3.45 -17.63
CA LEU A 86 15.89 -3.56 -16.39
C LEU A 86 15.11 -2.78 -15.32
N ALA A 87 14.61 -3.49 -14.30
CA ALA A 87 13.71 -2.97 -13.26
C ALA A 87 13.88 -1.47 -13.06
N ASP A 88 12.87 -0.69 -13.45
CA ASP A 88 12.86 0.76 -13.27
C ASP A 88 13.30 1.06 -11.84
N GLN A 89 14.51 1.61 -11.69
CA GLN A 89 14.98 2.09 -10.40
C GLN A 89 14.11 3.29 -10.06
N THR A 90 12.99 3.03 -9.39
CA THR A 90 12.11 4.07 -8.87
C THR A 90 12.87 4.84 -7.80
N ASP A 91 12.67 6.16 -7.70
CA ASP A 91 13.27 7.02 -6.67
C ASP A 91 13.12 6.45 -5.25
N GLU A 92 12.04 5.72 -5.01
CA GLU A 92 11.77 4.98 -3.77
C GLU A 92 12.88 3.98 -3.39
N SER A 93 13.52 3.33 -4.36
CA SER A 93 14.57 2.34 -4.13
C SER A 93 15.85 2.92 -3.52
N PHE A 94 16.03 4.25 -3.60
CA PHE A 94 17.15 4.97 -2.98
C PHE A 94 16.84 5.44 -1.55
N ILE A 95 15.60 5.27 -1.10
CA ILE A 95 15.18 5.67 0.25
C ILE A 95 15.51 4.50 1.20
N PRO A 96 16.23 4.73 2.30
CA PRO A 96 16.52 3.68 3.27
C PRO A 96 15.27 3.34 4.09
N HIS A 97 15.14 2.05 4.42
CA HIS A 97 14.20 1.56 5.44
C HIS A 97 14.70 2.01 6.83
N GLU A 98 13.90 2.82 7.52
CA GLU A 98 14.22 3.39 8.82
C GLU A 98 12.95 3.50 9.66
N ASP A 99 13.03 3.13 10.94
CA ASP A 99 11.94 3.35 11.88
C ASP A 99 11.74 4.85 12.13
N ALA A 100 10.52 5.32 11.91
CA ALA A 100 10.14 6.70 12.12
C ALA A 100 8.81 6.83 12.86
N ILE A 101 8.68 7.91 13.60
CA ILE A 101 7.47 8.30 14.30
C ILE A 101 6.77 9.39 13.49
N ILE A 102 5.51 9.16 13.18
CA ILE A 102 4.65 10.10 12.49
C ILE A 102 3.67 10.67 13.50
N THR A 103 3.65 11.99 13.62
CA THR A 103 2.70 12.69 14.49
C THR A 103 1.73 13.51 13.66
N LEU A 104 0.45 13.39 13.96
CA LEU A 104 -0.63 14.22 13.42
C LEU A 104 -1.10 15.18 14.50
N SER A 105 -1.17 16.47 14.20
CA SER A 105 -1.71 17.49 15.08
C SER A 105 -3.20 17.75 14.84
N GLN A 106 -3.87 18.38 15.79
CA GLN A 106 -5.28 18.78 15.63
C GLN A 106 -5.51 19.77 14.49
N LYS A 107 -4.55 20.67 14.26
CA LYS A 107 -4.63 21.62 13.15
C LYS A 107 -4.26 20.99 11.80
N GLY A 108 -4.01 19.68 11.76
CA GLY A 108 -3.71 18.92 10.55
C GLY A 108 -2.25 19.02 10.10
N TYR A 109 -1.34 19.40 11.00
CA TYR A 109 0.09 19.31 10.71
C TYR A 109 0.58 17.88 10.90
N VAL A 110 1.40 17.41 9.97
CA VAL A 110 2.05 16.11 10.00
C VAL A 110 3.56 16.29 9.92
N LYS A 111 4.29 15.43 10.63
CA LYS A 111 5.74 15.34 10.53
C LYS A 111 6.24 13.93 10.78
N ARG A 112 7.38 13.63 10.15
CA ARG A 112 8.14 12.39 10.37
C ARG A 112 9.37 12.72 11.18
N VAL A 113 9.59 11.99 12.27
CA VAL A 113 10.78 12.14 13.11
C VAL A 113 11.40 10.75 13.29
N PRO A 114 12.72 10.56 13.10
CA PRO A 114 13.36 9.27 13.35
C PRO A 114 13.08 8.75 14.77
N SER A 115 12.83 7.45 14.91
CA SER A 115 12.48 6.82 16.20
C SER A 115 13.56 7.03 17.27
N ASP A 116 14.83 7.02 16.87
CA ASP A 116 15.99 7.28 17.74
C ASP A 116 15.93 8.65 18.44
N THR A 117 15.29 9.64 17.82
CA THR A 117 15.08 10.97 18.43
C THR A 117 14.18 10.90 19.68
N PHE A 118 13.38 9.83 19.81
CA PHE A 118 12.50 9.58 20.94
C PHE A 118 13.11 8.68 22.03
N ARG A 119 14.24 8.01 21.74
CA ARG A 119 14.89 7.07 22.65
C ARG A 119 15.59 7.80 23.81
N THR A 120 15.25 7.45 25.05
CA THR A 120 15.91 7.99 26.25
C THR A 120 17.25 7.33 26.51
N GLN A 121 18.29 8.12 26.81
CA GLN A 121 19.52 7.62 27.44
C GLN A 121 19.24 7.24 28.91
N HIS A 122 19.32 5.94 29.20
CA HIS A 122 19.54 5.26 30.50
C HIS A 122 18.65 5.52 31.75
N ARG A 123 18.66 4.48 32.61
CA ARG A 123 17.90 4.31 33.87
C ARG A 123 18.00 5.51 34.81
N GLY A 124 16.86 5.96 35.33
CA GLY A 124 16.76 6.93 36.43
C GLY A 124 16.47 8.38 36.01
N GLY A 125 16.47 8.70 34.71
CA GLY A 125 15.98 9.98 34.22
C GLY A 125 14.45 10.01 34.16
N LYS A 126 13.82 11.05 34.72
CA LYS A 126 12.40 11.37 34.45
C LYS A 126 12.18 11.32 32.93
N GLY A 127 11.34 10.39 32.47
CA GLY A 127 11.14 10.08 31.05
C GLY A 127 11.08 11.33 30.19
N VAL A 128 12.01 11.46 29.23
CA VAL A 128 12.13 12.62 28.36
C VAL A 128 11.14 12.48 27.21
N LEU A 129 9.84 12.66 27.51
CA LEU A 129 8.86 13.02 26.50
C LEU A 129 8.82 14.55 26.37
N GLY A 130 9.98 15.10 25.98
CA GLY A 130 10.17 16.53 25.73
C GLY A 130 9.59 16.96 24.40
N MET A 131 8.31 16.71 24.15
CA MET A 131 7.58 17.43 23.12
C MET A 131 7.13 18.75 23.77
N ARG A 132 8.04 19.74 23.84
CA ARG A 132 7.61 21.12 24.06
C ARG A 132 6.81 21.51 22.81
N THR A 133 5.52 21.20 22.82
CA THR A 133 4.57 21.86 21.93
C THR A 133 4.67 23.35 22.25
N ARG A 134 5.13 24.16 21.28
CA ARG A 134 4.85 25.59 21.32
C ARG A 134 3.33 25.73 21.46
N GLU A 135 2.90 26.75 22.20
CA GLU A 135 1.61 26.91 22.91
C GLU A 135 0.31 26.79 22.07
N ASP A 136 0.36 26.34 20.81
CA ASP A 136 -0.77 26.42 19.87
C ASP A 136 -1.16 25.14 19.13
N ASP A 137 -0.45 24.02 19.27
CA ASP A 137 -0.82 22.83 18.49
C ASP A 137 -0.42 21.52 19.17
N ALA A 138 -1.43 20.69 19.42
CA ALA A 138 -1.29 19.45 20.16
C ALA A 138 -1.37 18.24 19.24
N VAL A 139 -0.63 17.20 19.59
CA VAL A 139 -0.66 15.92 18.88
C VAL A 139 -2.02 15.26 19.09
N MET A 140 -2.73 15.03 18.00
CA MET A 140 -3.97 14.26 17.93
C MET A 140 -3.65 12.75 17.93
N ASP A 141 -2.66 12.34 17.14
CA ASP A 141 -2.34 10.93 16.91
C ASP A 141 -0.84 10.74 16.67
N LEU A 142 -0.33 9.55 17.02
CA LEU A 142 1.08 9.18 16.85
C LEU A 142 1.15 7.71 16.44
N VAL A 143 1.92 7.43 15.39
CA VAL A 143 2.15 6.06 14.96
C VAL A 143 3.62 5.86 14.61
N VAL A 144 4.16 4.69 14.96
CA VAL A 144 5.49 4.22 14.58
C VAL A 144 5.37 3.44 13.26
N VAL A 145 6.21 3.76 12.29
CA VAL A 145 6.20 3.19 10.93
C VAL A 145 7.61 3.00 10.41
N ASP A 146 7.77 2.12 9.43
CA ASP A 146 8.91 2.19 8.51
C ASP A 146 8.70 3.34 7.50
N THR A 147 9.78 3.88 6.96
CA THR A 147 9.75 4.90 5.91
C THR A 147 8.92 4.50 4.68
N HIS A 148 8.81 3.21 4.37
CA HIS A 148 8.09 2.71 3.20
C HIS A 148 6.64 2.35 3.49
N ASP A 149 6.21 2.37 4.76
CA ASP A 149 4.83 2.08 5.11
C ASP A 149 3.89 3.15 4.54
N THR A 150 2.68 2.70 4.20
CA THR A 150 1.63 3.58 3.68
C THR A 150 0.63 3.92 4.79
N LEU A 151 0.50 5.22 5.05
CA LEU A 151 -0.48 5.76 5.98
C LEU A 151 -1.77 6.12 5.23
N PHE A 152 -2.89 5.73 5.79
CA PHE A 152 -4.22 6.02 5.28
C PHE A 152 -4.87 7.09 6.14
N PHE A 153 -5.11 8.26 5.53
CA PHE A 153 -5.73 9.42 6.16
C PHE A 153 -7.21 9.45 5.81
N PHE A 154 -8.07 9.24 6.81
CA PHE A 154 -9.52 9.28 6.64
C PHE A 154 -10.06 10.66 7.01
N THR A 155 -10.97 11.19 6.20
CA THR A 155 -11.51 12.55 6.36
C THR A 155 -12.94 12.56 6.87
N ASN A 156 -13.38 13.69 7.43
CA ASN A 156 -14.77 13.92 7.85
C ASN A 156 -15.77 13.79 6.69
N ARG A 157 -15.32 13.92 5.44
CA ARG A 157 -16.13 13.73 4.22
C ARG A 157 -16.21 12.28 3.75
N GLY A 158 -15.69 11.32 4.51
CA GLY A 158 -15.75 9.91 4.15
C GLY A 158 -14.83 9.55 3.00
N ARG A 159 -13.72 10.29 2.83
CA ARG A 159 -12.66 9.98 1.86
C ARG A 159 -11.43 9.43 2.58
N VAL A 160 -10.62 8.69 1.85
CA VAL A 160 -9.34 8.19 2.30
C VAL A 160 -8.24 8.54 1.30
N TYR A 161 -7.06 8.87 1.83
CA TYR A 161 -5.87 9.20 1.05
C TYR A 161 -4.68 8.38 1.54
N PRO A 162 -3.95 7.69 0.65
CA PRO A 162 -2.69 7.06 1.00
C PRO A 162 -1.55 8.08 0.93
N LEU A 163 -0.60 8.00 1.84
CA LEU A 163 0.67 8.72 1.76
C LEU A 163 1.76 7.83 2.34
N LYS A 164 2.86 7.64 1.61
CA LYS A 164 3.99 6.88 2.14
C LYS A 164 4.72 7.71 3.19
N ALA A 165 5.21 7.07 4.24
CA ALA A 165 5.84 7.77 5.35
C ALA A 165 7.03 8.63 4.89
N TYR A 166 7.85 8.17 3.95
CA TYR A 166 8.97 8.96 3.41
C TYR A 166 8.55 10.24 2.67
N GLN A 167 7.32 10.31 2.14
CA GLN A 167 6.80 11.51 1.46
C GLN A 167 6.46 12.62 2.46
N ILE A 168 6.29 12.26 3.73
CA ILE A 168 6.16 13.22 4.81
C ILE A 168 7.56 13.77 5.13
N HIS A 169 7.65 15.09 5.19
CA HIS A 169 8.90 15.78 5.45
C HIS A 169 9.53 15.26 6.75
N GLY A 170 10.78 14.82 6.64
CA GLY A 170 11.60 14.43 7.78
C GLY A 170 12.03 15.66 8.55
N ASP A 171 11.60 15.75 9.80
CA ASP A 171 12.05 16.76 10.74
C ASP A 171 13.09 16.16 11.69
N SER A 172 14.24 16.82 11.80
CA SER A 172 15.30 16.46 12.74
C SER A 172 14.98 16.87 14.19
N THR A 173 13.98 17.75 14.38
CA THR A 173 13.66 18.30 15.70
C THR A 173 12.24 17.95 16.15
N ARG A 174 12.09 17.53 17.41
CA ARG A 174 10.78 17.22 18.02
C ARG A 174 9.89 18.45 18.17
N THR A 175 10.45 19.66 18.09
CA THR A 175 9.76 20.94 18.33
C THR A 175 9.24 21.62 17.06
N SER A 176 9.57 21.10 15.87
CA SER A 176 9.03 21.61 14.60
C SER A 176 7.50 21.46 14.56
N ARG A 177 6.84 22.33 13.79
CA ARG A 177 5.39 22.18 13.52
C ARG A 177 5.10 21.11 12.46
N GLY A 178 6.05 20.78 11.60
CA GLY A 178 5.80 19.91 10.45
C GLY A 178 5.14 20.65 9.29
N VAL A 179 4.53 19.89 8.38
CA VAL A 179 3.87 20.39 7.17
C VAL A 179 2.37 20.17 7.29
N LEU A 180 1.58 21.12 6.79
CA LEU A 180 0.12 20.99 6.77
C LEU A 180 -0.30 19.88 5.79
N LEU A 181 -1.14 18.93 6.21
CA LEU A 181 -1.61 17.84 5.35
C LEU A 181 -2.33 18.32 4.10
N ALA A 182 -2.99 19.48 4.13
CA ALA A 182 -3.62 20.10 2.97
C ALA A 182 -2.61 20.47 1.85
N ASN A 183 -1.31 20.55 2.15
CA ASN A 183 -0.27 20.75 1.15
C ASN A 183 0.20 19.44 0.50
N LEU A 184 0.02 18.31 1.19
CA LEU A 184 0.45 16.98 0.73
C LEU A 184 -0.70 16.20 0.09
N LEU A 185 -1.93 16.45 0.52
CA LEU A 185 -3.13 15.77 0.07
C LEU A 185 -4.12 16.78 -0.55
N PRO A 186 -4.80 16.42 -1.65
CA PRO A 186 -5.80 17.28 -2.27
C PRO A 186 -7.12 17.23 -1.48
N LEU A 187 -7.14 17.95 -0.35
CA LEU A 187 -8.31 18.08 0.53
C LEU A 187 -9.22 19.22 0.05
N ASP A 188 -10.53 18.99 0.10
CA ASP A 188 -11.51 20.03 -0.21
C ASP A 188 -11.65 21.06 0.92
N ARG A 189 -12.25 22.21 0.62
CA ARG A 189 -12.46 23.26 1.63
C ARG A 189 -13.36 22.74 2.77
N GLY A 190 -12.84 22.77 4.00
CA GLY A 190 -13.56 22.26 5.19
C GLY A 190 -13.52 20.73 5.32
N GLU A 191 -12.70 20.05 4.52
CA GLU A 191 -12.33 18.66 4.74
C GLU A 191 -11.19 18.57 5.77
N ALA A 192 -11.39 17.76 6.81
CA ALA A 192 -10.46 17.60 7.92
C ALA A 192 -10.19 16.12 8.16
N ILE A 193 -8.97 15.79 8.57
CA ILE A 193 -8.57 14.43 8.91
C ILE A 193 -9.18 14.03 10.25
N GLN A 194 -9.70 12.81 10.31
CA GLN A 194 -10.36 12.23 11.49
C GLN A 194 -9.63 11.02 12.04
N ALA A 195 -8.89 10.29 11.19
CA ALA A 195 -8.09 9.15 11.61
C ALA A 195 -6.87 8.98 10.69
N MET A 196 -5.78 8.52 11.27
CA MET A 196 -4.56 8.09 10.59
C MET A 196 -4.32 6.62 10.94
N LEU A 197 -4.31 5.73 9.94
CA LEU A 197 -4.12 4.30 10.17
C LEU A 197 -3.04 3.74 9.24
N ILE A 198 -2.23 2.81 9.75
CA ILE A 198 -1.38 1.97 8.91
C ILE A 198 -2.22 0.76 8.48
N ILE A 199 -2.09 0.37 7.21
CA ILE A 199 -2.65 -0.88 6.69
C ILE A 199 -1.49 -1.65 6.07
N ASP A 200 -0.90 -2.58 6.82
CA ASP A 200 0.33 -3.30 6.45
C ASP A 200 0.17 -4.02 5.11
N ASN A 201 -0.90 -4.80 4.97
CA ASN A 201 -1.23 -5.46 3.73
C ASN A 201 -2.74 -5.38 3.46
N PRO A 202 -3.19 -4.47 2.57
CA PRO A 202 -4.60 -4.35 2.21
C PRO A 202 -5.18 -5.63 1.60
N ARG A 203 -4.36 -6.58 1.14
CA ARG A 203 -4.81 -7.86 0.55
C ARG A 203 -5.33 -8.86 1.57
N ASP A 204 -5.09 -8.64 2.85
CA ASP A 204 -5.54 -9.56 3.91
C ASP A 204 -7.02 -9.37 4.25
N GLU A 205 -7.69 -8.39 3.60
CA GLU A 205 -9.14 -8.18 3.62
C GLU A 205 -9.80 -8.07 5.02
N TYR A 206 -9.04 -7.71 6.04
CA TYR A 206 -9.59 -7.55 7.38
C TYR A 206 -10.55 -6.34 7.45
N PRO A 207 -11.56 -6.39 8.34
CA PRO A 207 -12.57 -5.34 8.42
C PRO A 207 -12.07 -4.11 9.19
N LEU A 208 -12.39 -2.94 8.64
CA LEU A 208 -12.39 -1.63 9.28
C LEU A 208 -13.82 -1.27 9.67
N LEU A 209 -13.98 -0.58 10.80
CA LEU A 209 -15.23 0.04 11.22
C LEU A 209 -15.15 1.54 11.03
N LEU A 210 -16.16 2.11 10.37
CA LEU A 210 -16.33 3.53 10.16
C LEU A 210 -17.61 3.98 10.83
N ALA A 211 -17.57 5.08 11.58
CA ALA A 211 -18.73 5.61 12.29
C ALA A 211 -18.96 7.09 11.99
N THR A 212 -20.22 7.47 11.84
CA THR A 212 -20.62 8.84 11.51
C THR A 212 -21.23 9.57 12.70
N LYS A 213 -21.26 10.89 12.61
CA LYS A 213 -21.82 11.82 13.61
C LYS A 213 -23.30 11.59 13.86
N LYS A 214 -24.07 11.23 12.82
CA LYS A 214 -25.49 10.86 12.94
C LYS A 214 -25.74 9.42 13.38
N GLY A 215 -24.70 8.70 13.79
CA GLY A 215 -24.84 7.39 14.44
C GLY A 215 -24.95 6.22 13.49
N GLU A 216 -24.51 6.40 12.23
CA GLU A 216 -24.30 5.28 11.34
C GLU A 216 -22.97 4.59 11.61
N ILE A 217 -22.91 3.31 11.29
CA ILE A 217 -21.71 2.50 11.32
C ILE A 217 -21.62 1.68 10.03
N LYS A 218 -20.41 1.49 9.51
CA LYS A 218 -20.13 0.65 8.35
C LYS A 218 -18.91 -0.22 8.61
N SER A 219 -19.00 -1.48 8.22
CA SER A 219 -17.82 -2.34 8.06
C SER A 219 -17.35 -2.26 6.61
N LEU A 220 -16.05 -2.01 6.40
CA LEU A 220 -15.39 -1.95 5.10
C LEU A 220 -14.18 -2.88 5.13
N LYS A 221 -13.99 -3.71 4.11
CA LYS A 221 -12.78 -4.54 4.01
C LYS A 221 -11.60 -3.70 3.53
N THR A 222 -10.40 -3.92 4.08
CA THR A 222 -9.18 -3.25 3.61
C THR A 222 -8.84 -3.51 2.15
N GLY A 223 -9.29 -4.64 1.57
CA GLY A 223 -9.12 -4.94 0.14
C GLY A 223 -9.76 -3.92 -0.80
N GLU A 224 -10.82 -3.23 -0.35
CA GLU A 224 -11.47 -2.13 -1.08
C GLU A 224 -10.62 -0.85 -1.12
N LEU A 225 -9.54 -0.80 -0.32
CA LEU A 225 -8.58 0.31 -0.26
C LEU A 225 -7.33 0.04 -1.09
N THR A 226 -7.36 -0.99 -1.95
CA THR A 226 -6.28 -1.27 -2.89
C THR A 226 -6.30 -0.26 -4.05
N ARG A 227 -5.11 0.21 -4.47
CA ARG A 227 -4.92 1.12 -5.63
C ARG A 227 -5.75 2.42 -5.55
N ILE A 228 -5.54 3.19 -4.50
CA ILE A 228 -6.13 4.53 -4.38
C ILE A 228 -5.37 5.51 -5.29
N ARG A 229 -6.11 6.34 -6.03
CA ARG A 229 -5.55 7.43 -6.85
C ARG A 229 -5.08 8.58 -5.94
N PRO A 230 -4.16 9.46 -6.41
CA PRO A 230 -3.75 10.64 -5.64
C PRO A 230 -4.91 11.56 -5.23
N SER A 231 -6.01 11.58 -5.99
CA SER A 231 -7.24 12.30 -5.66
C SER A 231 -8.01 11.73 -4.45
N GLY A 232 -7.53 10.66 -3.82
CA GLY A 232 -8.23 9.94 -2.77
C GLY A 232 -9.37 9.06 -3.29
N LEU A 233 -9.98 8.32 -2.37
CA LEU A 233 -11.07 7.39 -2.64
C LEU A 233 -12.24 7.63 -1.67
N ILE A 234 -13.47 7.56 -2.15
CA ILE A 234 -14.68 7.61 -1.30
C ILE A 234 -14.87 6.26 -0.63
N VAL A 235 -14.93 6.27 0.70
CA VAL A 235 -15.08 5.09 1.56
C VAL A 235 -16.34 5.13 2.41
N PHE A 236 -17.15 6.19 2.34
CA PHE A 236 -18.45 6.28 2.99
C PHE A 236 -19.34 7.24 2.20
N ASP A 237 -20.52 6.78 1.79
CA ASP A 237 -21.55 7.66 1.23
C ASP A 237 -22.30 8.35 2.38
N LEU A 238 -21.95 9.60 2.64
CA LEU A 238 -22.47 10.38 3.77
C LEU A 238 -23.72 11.16 3.36
N GLU A 239 -24.74 11.11 4.21
CA GLU A 239 -25.90 11.98 4.07
C GLU A 239 -25.52 13.45 4.24
N GLN A 240 -26.35 14.35 3.70
CA GLN A 240 -26.13 15.78 3.83
C GLN A 240 -26.05 16.21 5.31
N GLY A 241 -24.96 16.88 5.68
CA GLY A 241 -24.69 17.34 7.04
C GLY A 241 -24.27 16.23 8.03
N ASP A 242 -24.01 15.01 7.56
CA ASP A 242 -23.30 14.00 8.33
C ASP A 242 -21.78 14.08 8.08
N GLU A 243 -21.01 13.56 9.03
CA GLU A 243 -19.55 13.58 9.01
C GLU A 243 -19.03 12.25 9.55
N LEU A 244 -17.95 11.73 8.95
CA LEU A 244 -17.20 10.64 9.55
C LEU A 244 -16.51 11.14 10.83
N VAL A 245 -16.61 10.39 11.93
CA VAL A 245 -16.07 10.78 13.25
C VAL A 245 -15.00 9.81 13.75
N SER A 246 -15.06 8.55 13.37
CA SER A 246 -14.09 7.55 13.84
C SER A 246 -13.90 6.44 12.83
N VAL A 247 -12.66 5.96 12.73
CA VAL A 247 -12.28 4.77 11.99
C VAL A 247 -11.44 3.89 12.92
N ALA A 248 -11.75 2.61 12.98
CA ALA A 248 -11.03 1.66 13.82
C ALA A 248 -10.79 0.34 13.09
N GLN A 249 -9.62 -0.24 13.30
CA GLN A 249 -9.32 -1.61 12.88
C GLN A 249 -9.98 -2.58 13.85
N VAL A 250 -10.61 -3.64 13.35
CA VAL A 250 -11.31 -4.62 14.21
C VAL A 250 -10.34 -5.46 15.03
N GLY A 251 -9.27 -5.98 14.40
CA GLY A 251 -8.35 -6.91 15.06
C GLY A 251 -9.09 -8.09 15.69
N GLU A 252 -8.80 -8.37 16.95
CA GLU A 252 -9.46 -9.44 17.73
C GLU A 252 -10.72 -8.98 18.49
N ALA A 253 -11.14 -7.74 18.30
CA ALA A 253 -12.27 -7.20 19.04
C ALA A 253 -13.58 -7.90 18.66
N LYS A 254 -14.39 -8.21 19.67
CA LYS A 254 -15.70 -8.87 19.49
C LYS A 254 -16.86 -7.89 19.51
N ASP A 255 -16.70 -6.80 20.26
CA ASP A 255 -17.72 -5.77 20.43
C ASP A 255 -17.18 -4.43 19.95
N VAL A 256 -18.10 -3.54 19.57
CA VAL A 256 -17.83 -2.14 19.30
C VAL A 256 -18.63 -1.30 20.30
N ILE A 257 -18.07 -0.18 20.72
CA ILE A 257 -18.75 0.82 21.55
C ILE A 257 -18.82 2.15 20.81
N MET A 258 -20.00 2.76 20.82
CA MET A 258 -20.22 4.12 20.30
C MET A 258 -20.66 5.02 21.45
N VAL A 259 -20.16 6.25 21.49
CA VAL A 259 -20.43 7.23 22.55
C VAL A 259 -20.99 8.51 21.95
N THR A 260 -21.98 9.10 22.63
CA THR A 260 -22.65 10.32 22.18
C THR A 260 -22.30 11.55 23.03
N GLU A 261 -22.53 12.72 22.45
CA GLU A 261 -22.32 14.04 23.06
C GLU A 261 -23.16 14.19 24.35
N HIS A 262 -24.41 13.70 24.37
CA HIS A 262 -25.29 13.74 25.54
C HIS A 262 -25.04 12.60 26.55
N GLY A 263 -23.92 11.89 26.42
CA GLY A 263 -23.48 10.89 27.40
C GLY A 263 -24.25 9.58 27.35
N GLN A 264 -24.69 9.14 26.17
CA GLN A 264 -25.13 7.75 25.93
C GLN A 264 -23.98 6.93 25.36
N ALA A 265 -23.98 5.63 25.64
CA ALA A 265 -23.11 4.68 24.96
C ALA A 265 -23.86 3.40 24.62
N ILE A 266 -23.60 2.85 23.44
CA ILE A 266 -24.10 1.54 23.05
C ILE A 266 -22.91 0.61 22.79
N LYS A 267 -22.93 -0.58 23.41
CA LYS A 267 -21.99 -1.67 23.12
C LYS A 267 -22.74 -2.81 22.46
N PHE A 268 -22.29 -3.25 21.29
CA PHE A 268 -22.93 -4.33 20.54
C PHE A 268 -21.89 -5.17 19.78
N PRO A 269 -22.20 -6.44 19.44
CA PRO A 269 -21.25 -7.32 18.77
C PRO A 269 -21.00 -6.91 17.32
N ILE A 270 -19.74 -7.07 16.87
CA ILE A 270 -19.31 -6.75 15.50
C ILE A 270 -19.83 -7.77 14.48
N THR A 271 -20.10 -9.01 14.91
CA THR A 271 -20.57 -10.11 14.03
C THR A 271 -21.85 -9.78 13.24
N GLY A 272 -22.67 -8.85 13.71
CA GLY A 272 -23.88 -8.37 13.01
C GLY A 272 -23.63 -7.24 11.99
N LEU A 273 -22.38 -6.85 11.74
CA LEU A 273 -21.98 -5.84 10.77
C LEU A 273 -21.37 -6.51 9.53
N THR A 274 -22.20 -6.80 8.53
CA THR A 274 -21.72 -7.30 7.25
C THR A 274 -20.87 -6.23 6.55
N PRO A 275 -19.69 -6.58 6.02
CA PRO A 275 -18.90 -5.67 5.21
C PRO A 275 -19.68 -5.18 4.00
N ARG A 276 -19.56 -3.90 3.69
CA ARG A 276 -20.22 -3.28 2.52
C ARG A 276 -19.20 -2.62 1.59
N SER A 277 -19.66 -2.33 0.37
CA SER A 277 -18.84 -1.67 -0.64
C SER A 277 -18.41 -0.26 -0.19
N ARG A 278 -17.34 0.23 -0.80
CA ARG A 278 -16.81 1.58 -0.56
C ARG A 278 -17.85 2.69 -0.77
N THR A 279 -18.67 2.57 -1.83
CA THR A 279 -19.69 3.56 -2.23
C THR A 279 -21.01 3.42 -1.47
N ALA A 280 -21.16 2.44 -0.59
CA ALA A 280 -22.37 2.30 0.22
C ALA A 280 -22.35 3.22 1.44
N GLY A 281 -23.54 3.65 1.89
CA GLY A 281 -23.73 4.31 3.17
C GLY A 281 -23.65 3.36 4.36
N GLY A 282 -23.99 3.87 5.55
CA GLY A 282 -23.95 3.17 6.81
C GLY A 282 -25.22 2.39 7.16
N VAL A 283 -25.18 1.68 8.30
CA VAL A 283 -26.36 1.13 8.95
C VAL A 283 -26.44 1.81 10.30
N ARG A 284 -27.63 1.96 10.86
CA ARG A 284 -27.77 2.55 12.19
C ARG A 284 -26.97 1.76 13.23
N GLY A 285 -25.98 2.40 13.86
CA GLY A 285 -25.20 1.85 14.96
C GLY A 285 -25.84 2.18 16.31
N ILE A 286 -26.20 3.45 16.51
CA ILE A 286 -26.91 3.97 17.68
C ILE A 286 -28.12 4.79 17.24
N ARG A 287 -29.23 4.69 17.99
CA ARG A 287 -30.39 5.57 17.82
C ARG A 287 -30.19 6.84 18.65
N LEU A 288 -29.95 7.94 17.96
CA LEU A 288 -29.83 9.26 18.55
C LEU A 288 -31.21 9.87 18.85
N LEU A 289 -31.31 10.60 19.96
CA LEU A 289 -32.51 11.33 20.39
C LEU A 289 -32.15 12.80 20.63
N ASN A 290 -33.12 13.70 20.56
CA ASN A 290 -32.93 15.12 20.96
C ASN A 290 -31.75 15.82 20.26
N LYS A 291 -31.51 15.51 18.97
CA LYS A 291 -30.38 16.04 18.18
C LYS A 291 -29.00 15.71 18.77
N ASP A 292 -28.89 14.64 19.56
CA ASP A 292 -27.62 14.08 20.02
C ASP A 292 -26.76 13.63 18.83
N GLN A 293 -25.46 13.49 19.04
CA GLN A 293 -24.46 13.18 18.01
C GLN A 293 -23.42 12.22 18.56
N VAL A 294 -22.85 11.38 17.70
CA VAL A 294 -21.74 10.49 18.06
C VAL A 294 -20.44 11.30 18.11
N VAL A 295 -19.69 11.14 19.19
CA VAL A 295 -18.39 11.78 19.41
C VAL A 295 -17.23 10.81 19.24
N ALA A 296 -17.46 9.51 19.42
CA ALA A 296 -16.43 8.49 19.26
C ALA A 296 -17.04 7.11 19.00
N MET A 297 -16.31 6.30 18.23
CA MET A 297 -16.48 4.86 18.15
C MET A 297 -15.14 4.18 18.38
N SER A 298 -15.15 3.06 19.10
CA SER A 298 -13.95 2.27 19.35
C SER A 298 -14.28 0.78 19.43
N THR A 299 -13.32 -0.05 19.04
CA THR A 299 -13.38 -1.49 19.24
C THR A 299 -13.10 -1.82 20.71
N VAL A 300 -13.76 -2.86 21.21
CA VAL A 300 -13.68 -3.28 22.61
C VAL A 300 -12.73 -4.46 22.71
N THR A 301 -11.61 -4.25 23.36
CA THR A 301 -10.62 -5.28 23.73
C THR A 301 -10.85 -5.77 25.16
N PRO A 302 -10.39 -6.98 25.53
CA PRO A 302 -10.38 -7.42 26.93
C PRO A 302 -9.58 -6.44 27.81
N ASN A 303 -9.90 -6.40 29.12
CA ASN A 303 -9.17 -5.59 30.13
C ASN A 303 -8.99 -4.11 29.76
N SER A 304 -10.02 -3.52 29.15
CA SER A 304 -9.98 -2.13 28.72
C SER A 304 -11.07 -1.29 29.40
N HIS A 305 -10.82 0.01 29.48
CA HIS A 305 -11.68 1.01 30.07
C HIS A 305 -12.15 1.99 29.01
N LEU A 306 -13.36 2.51 29.18
CA LEU A 306 -13.83 3.67 28.44
C LEU A 306 -13.46 4.93 29.23
N LEU A 307 -12.50 5.67 28.71
CA LEU A 307 -12.15 7.03 29.15
C LEU A 307 -13.10 8.02 28.48
N ILE A 308 -13.73 8.88 29.28
CA ILE A 308 -14.60 9.96 28.81
C ILE A 308 -14.10 11.26 29.42
N VAL A 309 -14.00 12.31 28.60
CA VAL A 309 -13.75 13.69 29.04
C VAL A 309 -14.83 14.61 28.48
N SER A 310 -15.39 15.46 29.34
CA SER A 310 -16.41 16.43 28.99
C SER A 310 -15.81 17.77 28.54
N VAL A 311 -16.64 18.61 27.92
CA VAL A 311 -16.28 19.95 27.41
C VAL A 311 -15.71 20.84 28.53
N HIS A 312 -16.20 20.73 29.76
CA HIS A 312 -15.68 21.48 30.92
C HIS A 312 -14.66 20.70 31.76
N GLY A 313 -14.02 19.69 31.19
CA GLY A 313 -12.87 19.01 31.81
C GLY A 313 -13.22 18.01 32.92
N TYR A 314 -14.45 17.48 32.96
CA TYR A 314 -14.78 16.35 33.83
C TYR A 314 -14.43 15.04 33.13
N GLY A 315 -13.59 14.24 33.78
CA GLY A 315 -13.06 12.99 33.26
C GLY A 315 -13.42 11.80 34.13
N LYS A 316 -13.65 10.66 33.49
CA LYS A 316 -13.77 9.37 34.19
C LYS A 316 -13.29 8.21 33.34
N SER A 317 -12.83 7.18 34.03
CA SER A 317 -12.52 5.89 33.47
C SER A 317 -13.58 4.89 33.96
N THR A 318 -14.15 4.08 33.05
CA THR A 318 -15.13 3.06 33.43
C THR A 318 -14.79 1.73 32.75
N PRO A 319 -14.66 0.61 33.49
CA PRO A 319 -14.36 -0.69 32.89
C PRO A 319 -15.38 -1.06 31.81
N LEU A 320 -14.93 -1.52 30.64
CA LEU A 320 -15.82 -1.89 29.54
C LEU A 320 -16.72 -3.09 29.86
N ALA A 321 -16.33 -3.91 30.84
CA ALA A 321 -17.14 -4.96 31.44
C ALA A 321 -18.44 -4.42 32.08
N SER A 322 -18.44 -3.17 32.56
CA SER A 322 -19.63 -2.54 33.16
C SER A 322 -20.71 -2.16 32.15
N TYR A 323 -20.41 -2.22 30.85
CA TYR A 323 -21.36 -1.90 29.78
C TYR A 323 -22.09 -3.17 29.35
N PRO A 324 -23.42 -3.22 29.47
CA PRO A 324 -24.21 -4.33 28.92
C PRO A 324 -24.10 -4.38 27.39
N ARG A 325 -24.19 -5.59 26.82
CA ARG A 325 -24.35 -5.76 25.37
C ARG A 325 -25.80 -5.49 24.99
N HIS A 326 -25.99 -4.72 23.92
CA HIS A 326 -27.28 -4.43 23.32
C HIS A 326 -27.33 -4.87 21.86
N ALA A 327 -28.53 -4.91 21.30
CA ALA A 327 -28.71 -5.00 19.86
C ALA A 327 -28.29 -3.66 19.19
N ARG A 328 -27.64 -3.76 18.04
CA ARG A 328 -27.29 -2.62 17.20
C ARG A 328 -28.53 -1.76 16.88
N GLY A 329 -28.38 -0.45 16.89
CA GLY A 329 -29.45 0.51 16.59
C GLY A 329 -30.38 0.81 17.78
N GLY A 330 -30.05 0.30 18.97
CA GLY A 330 -30.67 0.74 20.23
C GLY A 330 -30.24 2.15 20.65
N GLN A 331 -30.84 2.67 21.71
CA GLN A 331 -30.50 4.00 22.27
C GLN A 331 -29.23 3.97 23.14
N GLY A 332 -28.78 2.78 23.53
CA GLY A 332 -27.68 2.61 24.47
C GLY A 332 -28.09 2.87 25.92
N VAL A 333 -27.09 3.07 26.77
CA VAL A 333 -27.23 3.32 28.20
C VAL A 333 -26.44 4.56 28.60
N ARG A 334 -26.88 5.22 29.67
CA ARG A 334 -26.18 6.37 30.22
C ARG A 334 -24.74 5.99 30.56
N THR A 335 -23.81 6.71 29.96
CA THR A 335 -22.37 6.58 30.17
C THR A 335 -21.76 7.81 30.83
N PHE A 336 -22.41 8.96 30.78
CA PHE A 336 -21.92 10.18 31.43
C PHE A 336 -23.10 11.07 31.81
N ARG A 337 -23.10 11.62 33.04
CA ARG A 337 -24.15 12.54 33.49
C ARG A 337 -23.85 13.97 33.07
N THR A 338 -24.29 14.36 31.88
CA THR A 338 -24.20 15.75 31.42
C THR A 338 -24.98 16.68 32.33
N SER A 339 -24.42 17.84 32.66
CA SER A 339 -25.05 18.94 33.40
C SER A 339 -24.45 20.26 32.95
N ASP A 340 -25.03 21.40 33.32
CA ASP A 340 -24.45 22.72 32.99
C ASP A 340 -23.01 22.86 33.51
N LYS A 341 -22.73 22.27 34.68
CA LYS A 341 -21.39 22.26 35.28
C LYS A 341 -20.39 21.40 34.51
N ALA A 342 -20.77 20.17 34.16
CA ALA A 342 -19.85 19.23 33.49
C ALA A 342 -19.76 19.49 31.98
N GLY A 343 -20.80 20.07 31.39
CA GLY A 343 -20.98 20.14 29.96
C GLY A 343 -21.33 18.79 29.35
N LYS A 344 -21.30 18.76 28.02
CA LYS A 344 -21.48 17.57 27.21
C LYS A 344 -20.17 16.76 27.12
N VAL A 345 -20.24 15.55 26.55
CA VAL A 345 -19.04 14.76 26.27
C VAL A 345 -18.27 15.40 25.12
N ALA A 346 -16.98 15.69 25.33
CA ALA A 346 -16.09 16.21 24.28
C ALA A 346 -15.40 15.08 23.52
N ALA A 347 -14.86 14.10 24.25
CA ALA A 347 -14.18 12.97 23.64
C ALA A 347 -14.29 11.71 24.49
N ALA A 348 -14.17 10.57 23.82
CA ALA A 348 -14.07 9.26 24.46
C ALA A 348 -13.07 8.37 23.73
N ARG A 349 -12.34 7.57 24.49
CA ARG A 349 -11.35 6.61 23.98
C ARG A 349 -11.40 5.34 24.80
N VAL A 350 -11.18 4.22 24.13
CA VAL A 350 -10.91 2.95 24.80
C VAL A 350 -9.42 2.90 25.10
N VAL A 351 -9.08 2.69 26.37
CA VAL A 351 -7.71 2.62 26.86
C VAL A 351 -7.52 1.29 27.56
N GLN A 352 -6.34 0.69 27.41
CA GLN A 352 -6.00 -0.54 28.11
C GLN A 352 -5.78 -0.25 29.60
N GLU A 353 -6.11 -1.23 30.45
CA GLU A 353 -5.78 -1.17 31.86
C GLU A 353 -4.28 -1.44 32.04
N GLY A 354 -3.55 -0.49 32.64
CA GLY A 354 -2.11 -0.63 32.90
C GLY A 354 -1.44 0.69 33.29
N PRO A 355 -0.28 0.62 33.96
CA PRO A 355 0.51 1.81 34.27
C PRO A 355 1.11 2.42 33.00
N GLY A 356 1.43 3.71 33.04
CA GLY A 356 2.12 4.39 31.93
C GLY A 356 1.23 4.77 30.74
N GLN A 357 -0.10 4.65 30.86
CA GLN A 357 -1.02 5.23 29.88
C GLN A 357 -1.10 6.75 30.07
N LEU A 358 -0.51 7.50 29.14
CA LEU A 358 -0.55 8.95 29.08
C LEU A 358 -1.80 9.43 28.34
N ILE A 359 -2.41 10.48 28.87
CA ILE A 359 -3.57 11.15 28.30
C ILE A 359 -3.22 12.62 28.13
N LEU A 360 -3.31 13.10 26.89
CA LEU A 360 -3.24 14.53 26.57
C LEU A 360 -4.66 15.05 26.41
N ILE A 361 -5.05 15.99 27.25
CA ILE A 361 -6.29 16.75 27.11
C ILE A 361 -5.95 18.05 26.42
N ILE A 362 -6.69 18.36 25.36
CA ILE A 362 -6.38 19.49 24.49
C ILE A 362 -7.61 20.38 24.40
N SER A 363 -7.43 21.65 24.72
CA SER A 363 -8.50 22.64 24.66
C SER A 363 -8.65 23.28 23.27
N ALA A 364 -9.80 23.92 23.03
CA ALA A 364 -10.08 24.65 21.80
C ALA A 364 -9.11 25.82 21.58
N LYS A 365 -8.60 26.41 22.67
CA LYS A 365 -7.54 27.42 22.64
C LYS A 365 -6.13 26.82 22.74
N ALA A 366 -5.98 25.56 22.36
CA ALA A 366 -4.71 24.85 22.26
C ALA A 366 -3.93 24.68 23.59
N GLN A 367 -4.59 24.81 24.74
CA GLN A 367 -3.98 24.43 26.01
C GLN A 367 -3.88 22.91 26.09
N VAL A 368 -2.69 22.42 26.41
CA VAL A 368 -2.43 20.98 26.57
C VAL A 368 -2.18 20.67 28.03
N VAL A 369 -2.97 19.77 28.59
CA VAL A 369 -2.78 19.22 29.92
C VAL A 369 -2.45 17.74 29.79
N ARG A 370 -1.32 17.35 30.37
CA ARG A 370 -0.89 15.96 30.44
C ARG A 370 -1.29 15.37 31.79
N ILE A 371 -2.00 14.26 31.74
CA ILE A 371 -2.33 13.43 32.90
C ILE A 371 -2.02 11.97 32.57
N THR A 372 -2.02 11.13 33.58
CA THR A 372 -1.97 9.67 33.45
C THR A 372 -3.37 9.10 33.62
N LEU A 373 -3.59 7.85 33.18
CA LEU A 373 -4.85 7.15 33.46
C LEU A 373 -5.10 7.00 34.97
N GLU A 374 -4.06 6.94 35.79
CA GLU A 374 -4.13 6.87 37.26
C GLU A 374 -4.71 8.14 37.89
N ASP A 375 -4.49 9.30 37.26
CA ASP A 375 -5.09 10.58 37.68
C ASP A 375 -6.61 10.61 37.40
N VAL A 376 -7.10 9.75 36.52
CA VAL A 376 -8.51 9.67 36.14
C VAL A 376 -9.23 8.65 37.03
N ARG A 377 -10.18 9.15 37.83
CA ARG A 377 -10.95 8.28 38.74
C ARG A 377 -11.71 7.19 37.98
N VAL A 378 -11.47 5.94 38.39
CA VAL A 378 -12.29 4.79 37.98
C VAL A 378 -13.64 4.87 38.68
N THR A 379 -14.72 4.98 37.89
CA THR A 379 -16.09 5.06 38.41
C THR A 379 -17.07 4.28 37.55
N GLY A 380 -18.25 4.02 38.08
CA GLY A 380 -19.34 3.41 37.33
C GLY A 380 -19.81 4.25 36.14
N ARG A 381 -20.68 3.67 35.30
CA ARG A 381 -21.16 4.33 34.07
C ARG A 381 -21.92 5.63 34.34
N ASN A 382 -22.89 5.60 35.26
CA ASN A 382 -23.81 6.72 35.46
C ASN A 382 -23.28 7.75 36.48
N THR A 383 -22.13 8.37 36.18
CA THR A 383 -21.44 9.36 37.03
C THR A 383 -20.91 10.52 36.17
N GLN A 384 -20.44 11.59 36.83
CA GLN A 384 -19.77 12.73 36.18
C GLN A 384 -18.24 12.60 36.15
N GLY A 385 -17.67 11.74 36.99
CA GLY A 385 -16.22 11.69 37.15
C GLY A 385 -15.67 12.80 38.06
N VAL A 386 -14.41 13.15 37.82
CA VAL A 386 -13.64 14.15 38.56
C VAL A 386 -13.10 15.20 37.59
N ILE A 387 -12.68 16.35 38.11
CA ILE A 387 -12.07 17.39 37.27
C ILE A 387 -10.66 16.92 36.89
N VAL A 388 -10.41 16.77 35.59
CA VAL A 388 -9.12 16.40 35.00
C VAL A 388 -8.49 17.54 34.19
N TRP A 389 -9.30 18.55 33.85
CA TRP A 389 -8.87 19.77 33.18
C TRP A 389 -9.67 20.95 33.72
N ARG A 390 -9.04 22.13 33.78
CA ARG A 390 -9.70 23.40 34.11
C ARG A 390 -9.32 24.44 33.09
N ASP A 391 -10.29 25.28 32.75
CA ASP A 391 -10.09 26.47 31.96
C ASP A 391 -9.14 27.43 32.67
N ARG A 392 -8.13 27.91 31.93
CA ARG A 392 -7.26 29.01 32.37
C ARG A 392 -7.63 30.34 31.76
N GLU A 393 -8.40 30.29 30.68
CA GLU A 393 -8.93 31.45 29.99
C GLU A 393 -10.45 31.36 29.93
N PRO A 394 -11.15 32.50 29.96
CA PRO A 394 -12.59 32.53 29.78
C PRO A 394 -13.00 31.85 28.46
N ASP A 395 -14.11 31.12 28.49
CA ASP A 395 -14.73 30.43 27.35
C ASP A 395 -13.83 29.37 26.66
N ASP A 396 -12.78 28.88 27.32
CA ASP A 396 -12.03 27.73 26.83
C ASP A 396 -12.71 26.41 27.21
N PHE A 397 -12.54 25.39 26.39
CA PHE A 397 -13.16 24.09 26.58
C PHE A 397 -12.34 22.96 25.98
N VAL A 398 -12.53 21.74 26.48
CA VAL A 398 -11.86 20.55 25.95
C VAL A 398 -12.37 20.26 24.53
N ALA A 399 -11.46 20.25 23.56
CA ALA A 399 -11.76 19.95 22.16
C ALA A 399 -11.53 18.47 21.82
N SER A 400 -10.45 17.87 22.32
CA SER A 400 -10.24 16.43 22.16
C SER A 400 -9.26 15.84 23.18
N ILE A 401 -9.06 14.53 23.10
CA ILE A 401 -8.05 13.80 23.87
C ILE A 401 -7.21 12.91 22.95
N ALA A 402 -5.94 12.76 23.29
CA ALA A 402 -5.04 11.77 22.70
C ALA A 402 -4.52 10.85 23.80
N CYS A 403 -4.38 9.56 23.50
CA CYS A 403 -3.96 8.54 24.45
C CYS A 403 -2.77 7.78 23.87
N PHE A 404 -1.71 7.63 24.67
CA PHE A 404 -0.48 6.96 24.28
C PHE A 404 -0.02 6.05 25.41
N GLN A 405 0.56 4.89 25.10
CA GLN A 405 1.36 4.16 26.06
C GLN A 405 2.79 4.71 26.04
N GLU A 406 3.45 4.78 27.21
CA GLU A 406 4.87 5.14 27.25
C GLU A 406 5.74 4.20 26.39
N SER A 407 5.34 2.93 26.28
CA SER A 407 5.96 1.94 25.38
C SER A 407 5.75 2.20 23.89
N ASP A 408 4.71 2.94 23.48
CA ASP A 408 4.48 3.25 22.06
C ASP A 408 5.58 4.16 21.47
N THR A 409 6.42 4.74 22.33
CA THR A 409 7.61 5.52 21.93
C THR A 409 8.93 4.73 22.01
N GLN A 410 8.87 3.45 22.39
CA GLN A 410 10.00 2.54 22.50
C GLN A 410 9.65 1.25 21.74
N SER A 411 10.03 1.15 20.46
CA SER A 411 9.84 -0.10 19.74
C SER A 411 10.76 -1.20 20.27
N ASN A 412 10.17 -2.40 20.36
CA ASN A 412 10.81 -3.71 20.52
C ASN A 412 11.90 -3.91 19.46
N GLY A 413 13.16 -3.69 19.83
CA GLY A 413 14.33 -3.98 18.99
C GLY A 413 14.93 -5.38 19.18
N ASP A 414 14.37 -6.20 20.07
CA ASP A 414 14.98 -7.46 20.49
C ASP A 414 14.14 -8.67 20.05
N GLU A 415 13.87 -8.85 18.75
CA GLU A 415 13.54 -10.17 18.20
C GLU A 415 13.72 -10.29 16.67
N ALA A 416 14.84 -9.77 16.14
CA ALA A 416 15.24 -10.08 14.76
C ALA A 416 16.76 -9.95 14.54
N SER A 417 17.58 -10.72 15.26
CA SER A 417 18.89 -11.14 14.72
C SER A 417 19.43 -12.40 15.39
N ASN A 418 19.08 -13.56 14.84
CA ASN A 418 20.07 -14.63 14.67
C ASN A 418 19.53 -15.72 13.76
N GLY A 419 20.09 -15.81 12.54
CA GLY A 419 19.78 -16.94 11.66
C GLY A 419 20.12 -16.73 10.19
N ASN A 420 21.31 -16.24 9.86
CA ASN A 420 21.85 -16.51 8.51
C ASN A 420 23.29 -17.03 8.61
N GLY A 421 23.42 -18.34 8.81
CA GLY A 421 24.63 -19.10 8.58
C GLY A 421 24.38 -20.08 7.45
N ARG A 422 24.54 -19.63 6.19
CA ARG A 422 24.78 -20.55 5.06
C ARG A 422 26.23 -21.05 5.18
N THR A 423 26.42 -22.27 5.67
CA THR A 423 27.63 -23.05 5.40
C THR A 423 27.28 -24.14 4.40
N ASN A 424 27.93 -24.06 3.24
CA ASN A 424 27.97 -25.11 2.24
C ASN A 424 29.11 -26.06 2.67
N GLY A 425 28.82 -27.34 2.88
CA GLY A 425 29.84 -28.31 3.32
C GLY A 425 29.31 -29.71 3.52
N LYS A 426 29.26 -30.47 2.41
CA LYS A 426 29.07 -31.93 2.36
C LYS A 426 29.89 -32.65 3.43
N ASN A 427 29.26 -33.54 4.18
CA ASN A 427 29.93 -34.69 4.82
C ASN A 427 29.30 -35.99 4.32
N GLY A 428 30.05 -36.70 3.48
CA GLY A 428 29.93 -38.14 3.27
C GLY A 428 31.08 -38.82 4.02
N ALA A 429 30.75 -39.88 4.73
CA ALA A 429 31.63 -40.65 5.61
C ALA A 429 32.79 -41.36 4.89
N SER A 430 33.96 -41.46 5.53
CA SER A 430 34.59 -42.75 5.92
C SER A 430 35.91 -42.58 6.67
N ALA A 431 36.07 -43.45 7.67
CA ALA A 431 37.21 -43.83 8.52
C ALA A 431 38.66 -43.77 7.97
N THR A 432 39.59 -43.35 8.85
CA THR A 432 40.91 -43.97 9.23
C THR A 432 41.57 -43.01 10.25
N LYS A 433 41.78 -43.38 11.52
CA LYS A 433 42.85 -44.17 12.19
C LYS A 433 44.24 -43.50 12.27
N ASP A 434 44.78 -43.60 13.50
CA ASP A 434 46.18 -43.42 13.96
C ASP A 434 46.68 -41.98 14.11
N ASP A 435 47.59 -41.62 15.01
CA ASP A 435 47.95 -41.96 16.40
C ASP A 435 48.99 -40.86 16.79
N ASP A 436 49.41 -40.82 18.05
CA ASP A 436 50.59 -40.07 18.58
C ASP A 436 50.40 -38.57 18.91
N ALA A 437 50.27 -38.17 20.19
CA ALA A 437 51.27 -38.12 21.27
C ALA A 437 51.89 -36.71 21.42
N GLU A 438 51.49 -36.08 22.53
CA GLU A 438 52.12 -35.05 23.38
C GLU A 438 53.67 -34.85 23.33
N PRO A 439 54.27 -33.86 24.03
CA PRO A 439 53.78 -32.54 24.51
C PRO A 439 54.85 -31.40 24.47
N ASN A 440 54.47 -30.23 25.01
CA ASN A 440 55.29 -29.23 25.71
C ASN A 440 56.42 -28.48 24.98
N GLU A 441 56.36 -27.14 24.99
CA GLU A 441 57.27 -26.35 25.83
C GLU A 441 56.86 -24.87 25.99
N THR A 442 56.69 -24.51 27.25
CA THR A 442 56.97 -23.23 27.92
C THR A 442 57.90 -22.22 27.21
N SER A 443 57.49 -20.95 27.19
CA SER A 443 58.10 -19.83 27.97
C SER A 443 58.16 -18.48 27.24
N ALA A 444 57.58 -17.49 27.91
CA ALA A 444 58.05 -16.10 28.08
C ALA A 444 58.80 -15.40 26.93
N LYS A 445 58.12 -14.41 26.33
CA LYS A 445 58.35 -12.99 26.61
C LYS A 445 57.19 -12.14 26.11
#